data_AF-A0A7C1X5A1-F1
#
_entry.id   AF-A0A7C1X5A1-F1
#
_cell.length_a   1.000
_cell.length_b   1.000
_cell.length_c   1.000
_cell.angle_alpha   90.00
_cell.angle_beta   90.00
_cell.angle_gamma   90.00
#
_symmetry.space_group_name_H-M   'P 1'
#
loop_
_entity.id
_entity.type
_entity.pdbx_description
1 polymer ?
#
loop_
_entity_poly.entity_id
_entity_poly.type
_entity_poly.pdbx_seq_one_letter_code
_entity_poly.pdbx_strand_id
1 'polypeptide(L)'
;MDALALLCNLHADGPATLHRLRRAGCESIPALEDLSLGELAEQLRTDEEGARRFQREAALLAARMRGEGGESGVELDGADPSGGDLPTVATGLPDQEPEEEFRAPEVDRVLAKWRSLDRDAPPLPPGEFLVPRPPASQAGNRALEEVGIEGLDTDLAERLSELGILSLRGLRDAVTVDLARDLALPFTRVRRLQFLAKRAMEELEEELPVESEASTRLDTAGPFA
;
A
#
# COMPACT_ATOMS: atom_id res chain seq x y z
N MET A 1 12.11 -20.41 1.31
CA MET A 1 11.51 -19.06 1.32
C MET A 1 11.73 -18.49 2.72
N ASP A 2 12.15 -17.23 2.85
CA ASP A 2 12.38 -16.60 4.16
C ASP A 2 11.03 -16.30 4.82
N ALA A 3 10.66 -17.12 5.82
CA ALA A 3 9.37 -17.01 6.50
C ALA A 3 9.22 -15.71 7.31
N LEU A 4 10.33 -15.16 7.82
CA LEU A 4 10.34 -13.90 8.53
C LEU A 4 10.05 -12.74 7.57
N ALA A 5 10.66 -12.76 6.38
CA ALA A 5 10.38 -11.77 5.35
C ALA A 5 8.90 -11.81 4.90
N LEU A 6 8.31 -13.01 4.79
CA LEU A 6 6.89 -13.17 4.46
C LEU A 6 5.98 -12.57 5.55
N LEU A 7 6.28 -12.82 6.82
CA LEU A 7 5.55 -12.25 7.95
C LEU A 7 5.63 -10.72 7.98
N CYS A 8 6.83 -10.15 7.77
CA CYS A 8 7.02 -8.70 7.75
C CYS A 8 6.21 -8.02 6.65
N ASN A 9 6.08 -8.64 5.48
CA ASN A 9 5.27 -8.12 4.38
C ASN A 9 3.76 -8.11 4.68
N LEU A 10 3.28 -8.94 5.62
CA LEU A 10 1.87 -9.03 5.98
C LEU A 10 1.44 -7.96 7.00
N HIS A 11 2.33 -7.57 7.92
CA HIS A 11 1.96 -6.79 9.10
C HIS A 11 2.43 -5.34 9.14
N ALA A 12 3.32 -4.93 8.24
CA ALA A 12 4.02 -3.67 8.41
C ALA A 12 4.60 -3.12 7.11
N ASP A 13 5.47 -2.13 7.29
CA ASP A 13 6.37 -1.54 6.29
C ASP A 13 7.50 -2.53 5.93
N GLY A 14 7.12 -3.68 5.34
CA GLY A 14 7.84 -4.97 5.30
C GLY A 14 9.37 -4.92 5.35
N PRO A 15 10.06 -4.27 4.39
CA PRO A 15 11.52 -4.20 4.37
C PRO A 15 12.14 -3.48 5.59
N ALA A 16 11.52 -2.39 6.05
CA ALA A 16 12.02 -1.60 7.17
C ALA A 16 11.90 -2.38 8.49
N THR A 17 10.78 -3.08 8.69
CA THR A 17 10.56 -3.94 9.86
C THR A 17 11.53 -5.11 9.88
N LEU A 18 11.72 -5.78 8.73
CA LEU A 18 12.69 -6.87 8.60
C LEU A 18 14.11 -6.39 8.94
N HIS A 19 14.50 -5.19 8.48
CA HIS A 19 15.83 -4.67 8.76
C HIS A 19 16.05 -4.38 10.25
N ARG A 20 15.02 -3.85 10.95
CA ARG A 20 15.08 -3.61 12.41
C ARG A 20 15.22 -4.91 13.18
N LEU A 21 14.39 -5.91 12.87
CA LEU A 21 14.44 -7.23 13.52
C LEU A 21 15.81 -7.89 13.33
N ARG A 22 16.37 -7.88 12.11
CA ARG A 22 17.71 -8.43 11.86
C ARG A 22 18.80 -7.68 12.61
N ARG A 23 18.69 -6.34 12.73
CA ARG A 23 19.64 -5.54 13.51
C ARG A 23 19.56 -5.84 15.01
N ALA A 24 18.40 -6.27 15.49
CA ALA A 24 18.19 -6.79 16.84
C ALA A 24 18.59 -8.27 17.02
N GLY A 25 19.19 -8.91 16.00
CA GLY A 25 19.62 -10.31 16.04
C GLY A 25 18.50 -11.32 15.77
N CYS A 26 17.30 -10.87 15.40
CA CYS A 26 16.19 -11.75 15.05
C CYS A 26 16.25 -12.15 13.58
N GLU A 27 16.90 -13.28 13.32
CA GLU A 27 17.09 -13.81 11.96
C GLU A 27 16.08 -14.90 11.58
N SER A 28 15.24 -15.35 12.52
CA SER A 28 14.29 -16.45 12.30
C SER A 28 13.01 -16.30 13.14
N ILE A 29 11.95 -17.04 12.79
CA ILE A 29 10.70 -17.07 13.58
C ILE A 29 10.94 -17.57 15.02
N PRO A 30 11.70 -18.66 15.28
CA PRO A 30 12.00 -19.07 16.65
C PRO A 30 12.67 -17.98 17.49
N ALA A 31 13.57 -17.19 16.90
CA ALA A 31 14.20 -16.07 17.61
C ALA A 31 13.20 -14.97 18.02
N LEU A 32 12.04 -14.86 17.36
CA LEU A 32 10.97 -13.94 17.78
C LEU A 32 10.23 -14.41 19.03
N GLU A 33 10.20 -15.72 19.29
CA GLU A 33 9.56 -16.30 20.48
C GLU A 33 10.41 -16.06 21.74
N ASP A 34 11.73 -15.91 21.58
CA ASP A 34 12.67 -15.63 22.67
C ASP A 34 12.69 -14.13 23.08
N LEU A 35 12.19 -13.24 22.21
CA LEU A 35 12.07 -11.82 22.53
C LEU A 35 10.92 -11.56 23.52
N SER A 36 11.17 -10.68 24.50
CA SER A 36 10.08 -10.19 25.33
C SER A 36 9.12 -9.31 24.51
N LEU A 37 7.85 -9.25 24.93
CA LEU A 37 6.83 -8.43 24.25
C LEU A 37 7.23 -6.94 24.20
N GLY A 38 7.88 -6.42 25.25
CA GLY A 38 8.35 -5.04 25.30
C GLY A 38 9.46 -4.75 24.28
N GLU A 39 10.46 -5.62 24.19
CA GLU A 39 11.53 -5.49 23.19
C GLU A 39 10.97 -5.58 21.77
N LEU A 40 10.05 -6.54 21.53
CA LEU A 40 9.44 -6.70 20.23
C LEU A 40 8.55 -5.50 19.85
N ALA A 41 7.78 -4.96 20.79
CA ALA A 41 6.98 -3.75 20.60
C ALA A 41 7.85 -2.56 20.19
N GLU A 42 9.00 -2.37 20.84
CA GLU A 42 9.97 -1.34 20.50
C GLU A 42 10.53 -1.52 19.08
N GLN A 43 10.91 -2.75 18.69
CA GLN A 43 11.43 -3.03 17.34
C GLN A 43 10.37 -2.84 16.25
N LEU A 44 9.12 -3.23 16.53
CA LEU A 44 8.01 -3.09 15.61
C LEU A 44 7.45 -1.67 15.55
N ARG A 45 7.77 -0.82 16.54
CA ARG A 45 7.18 0.51 16.76
C ARG A 45 5.66 0.45 16.93
N THR A 46 5.22 -0.50 17.74
CA THR A 46 3.82 -0.72 18.11
C THR A 46 3.72 -0.85 19.63
N ASP A 47 2.51 -0.96 20.14
CA ASP A 47 2.23 -1.36 21.52
C ASP A 47 2.46 -2.86 21.78
N GLU A 48 2.37 -3.28 23.04
CA GLU A 48 2.52 -4.70 23.41
C GLU A 48 1.44 -5.61 22.79
N GLU A 49 0.24 -5.07 22.56
CA GLU A 49 -0.84 -5.84 21.93
C GLU A 49 -0.54 -6.14 20.46
N GLY A 50 -0.02 -5.16 19.71
CA GLY A 50 0.47 -5.36 18.35
C GLY A 50 1.65 -6.35 18.30
N ALA A 51 2.58 -6.28 19.25
CA ALA A 51 3.68 -7.24 19.36
C ALA A 51 3.17 -8.67 19.65
N ARG A 52 2.21 -8.82 20.56
CA ARG A 52 1.57 -10.11 20.87
C ARG A 52 0.84 -10.68 19.66
N ARG A 53 0.13 -9.84 18.92
CA ARG A 53 -0.51 -10.25 17.66
C ARG A 53 0.54 -10.72 16.66
N PHE A 54 1.64 -9.98 16.49
CA PHE A 54 2.72 -10.36 15.58
C PHE A 54 3.36 -11.71 15.95
N GLN A 55 3.59 -12.00 17.23
CA GLN A 55 4.09 -13.32 17.69
C GLN A 55 3.09 -14.45 17.39
N ARG A 56 1.79 -14.26 17.65
CA ARG A 56 0.76 -15.24 17.26
C ARG A 56 0.76 -15.49 15.74
N GLU A 57 0.88 -14.39 14.99
CA GLU A 57 1.20 -14.28 13.57
C GLU A 57 2.24 -15.32 13.10
N ALA A 58 3.41 -15.14 13.70
CA ALA A 58 4.62 -15.90 13.45
C ALA A 58 4.46 -17.38 13.80
N ALA A 59 3.84 -17.68 14.95
CA ALA A 59 3.60 -19.04 15.41
C ALA A 59 2.68 -19.82 14.44
N LEU A 60 1.59 -19.19 13.99
CA LEU A 60 0.69 -19.78 12.99
C LEU A 60 1.39 -20.01 11.65
N LEU A 61 2.20 -19.04 11.21
CA LEU A 61 2.98 -19.18 9.99
C LEU A 61 4.00 -20.32 10.10
N ALA A 62 4.69 -20.45 11.24
CA ALA A 62 5.63 -21.53 11.48
C ALA A 62 4.95 -22.91 11.46
N ALA A 63 3.79 -23.06 12.10
CA ALA A 63 3.00 -24.29 12.07
C ALA A 63 2.58 -24.66 10.63
N ARG A 64 2.13 -23.67 9.84
CA ARG A 64 1.80 -23.89 8.42
C ARG A 64 3.02 -24.31 7.59
N MET A 65 4.17 -23.68 7.81
CA MET A 65 5.41 -23.99 7.09
C MET A 65 5.98 -25.38 7.43
N ARG A 66 5.72 -25.90 8.64
CA ARG A 66 6.03 -27.28 9.03
C ARG A 66 5.08 -28.31 8.43
N GLY A 67 3.98 -27.88 7.79
CA GLY A 67 2.93 -28.78 7.31
C GLY A 67 2.01 -29.29 8.41
N GLU A 68 2.10 -28.74 9.62
CA GLU A 68 1.27 -29.11 10.78
C GLU A 68 -0.13 -28.48 10.73
N GLY A 69 -0.36 -27.55 9.78
CA GLY A 69 -1.62 -26.83 9.59
C GLY A 69 -2.56 -27.40 8.52
N GLY A 70 -2.31 -28.63 8.06
CA GLY A 70 -3.22 -29.33 7.16
C GLY A 70 -4.39 -29.93 7.94
N GLU A 71 -5.58 -29.39 7.74
CA GLU A 71 -6.85 -30.13 7.90
C GLU A 71 -7.34 -30.42 9.34
N SER A 72 -7.07 -29.58 10.33
CA SER A 72 -8.04 -29.48 11.44
C SER A 72 -9.17 -28.56 11.01
N GLY A 73 -10.01 -29.10 10.13
CA GLY A 73 -11.35 -28.57 9.91
C GLY A 73 -12.00 -28.47 11.28
N VAL A 74 -12.32 -27.25 11.70
CA VAL A 74 -13.33 -27.05 12.72
C VAL A 74 -14.64 -27.46 12.05
N GLU A 75 -14.88 -28.77 11.97
CA GLU A 75 -16.22 -29.32 11.91
C GLU A 75 -16.89 -28.83 13.19
N LEU A 76 -17.64 -27.74 13.06
CA LEU A 76 -18.69 -27.36 13.99
C LEU A 76 -19.78 -28.42 13.86
N ASP A 77 -19.49 -29.62 14.36
CA ASP A 77 -20.48 -30.68 14.47
C ASP A 77 -21.38 -30.31 15.63
N GLY A 78 -22.65 -30.07 15.31
CA GLY A 78 -23.69 -29.76 16.26
C GLY A 78 -23.99 -31.01 17.09
N ALA A 79 -23.34 -31.12 18.25
CA ALA A 79 -23.67 -32.12 19.26
C ALA A 79 -24.07 -31.42 20.57
N ASP A 80 -25.37 -31.50 20.82
CA ASP A 80 -26.13 -31.21 22.03
C ASP A 80 -25.37 -31.53 23.35
N PRO A 81 -25.13 -30.56 24.26
CA PRO A 81 -24.57 -30.85 25.57
C PRO A 81 -25.68 -31.20 26.57
N SER A 82 -26.22 -32.42 26.46
CA SER A 82 -26.97 -33.02 27.57
C SER A 82 -26.04 -33.89 28.42
N GLY A 83 -25.71 -33.38 29.61
CA GLY A 83 -25.41 -34.20 30.79
C GLY A 83 -24.00 -34.77 30.91
N GLY A 84 -23.21 -34.21 31.83
CA GLY A 84 -22.01 -34.86 32.32
C GLY A 84 -21.17 -33.98 33.23
N ASP A 85 -21.35 -34.16 34.54
CA ASP A 85 -20.61 -33.56 35.64
C ASP A 85 -19.11 -33.32 35.34
N LEU A 86 -18.69 -32.06 35.45
CA LEU A 86 -17.28 -31.72 35.70
C LEU A 86 -17.18 -30.90 36.99
N PRO A 87 -16.13 -31.14 37.79
CA PRO A 87 -15.95 -30.52 39.10
C PRO A 87 -15.73 -29.01 38.95
N THR A 88 -16.56 -28.24 39.66
CA THR A 88 -16.43 -26.79 39.86
C THR A 88 -15.06 -26.46 40.45
N VAL A 89 -14.09 -26.16 39.60
CA VAL A 89 -12.87 -25.47 40.00
C VAL A 89 -13.24 -24.00 40.14
N ALA A 90 -13.22 -23.52 41.38
CA ALA A 90 -13.43 -22.14 41.74
C ALA A 90 -12.30 -21.26 41.17
N THR A 91 -12.47 -20.81 39.93
CA THR A 91 -11.68 -19.71 39.36
C THR A 91 -12.21 -18.41 39.97
N GLY A 92 -11.62 -18.01 41.09
CA GLY A 92 -11.67 -16.62 41.56
C GLY A 92 -10.93 -15.74 40.56
N LEU A 93 -11.63 -15.32 39.52
CA LEU A 93 -11.21 -14.22 38.65
C LEU A 93 -11.27 -12.93 39.48
N PRO A 94 -10.18 -12.17 39.63
CA PRO A 94 -10.28 -10.80 40.08
C PRO A 94 -11.08 -10.01 39.04
N ASP A 95 -12.21 -9.52 39.51
CA ASP A 95 -13.13 -8.57 38.88
C ASP A 95 -12.38 -7.25 38.62
N GLN A 96 -11.57 -7.21 37.56
CA GLN A 96 -10.97 -5.99 37.05
C GLN A 96 -11.51 -5.76 35.66
N GLU A 97 -12.60 -5.01 35.62
CA GLU A 97 -13.01 -4.21 34.48
C GLU A 97 -11.95 -3.12 34.25
N PRO A 98 -11.28 -3.07 33.09
CA PRO A 98 -10.90 -1.80 32.52
C PRO A 98 -12.01 -1.42 31.55
N GLU A 99 -13.10 -0.86 32.09
CA GLU A 99 -13.91 0.10 31.35
C GLU A 99 -13.05 1.36 31.14
N GLU A 100 -12.02 1.28 30.31
CA GLU A 100 -11.49 2.47 29.67
C GLU A 100 -12.50 2.88 28.59
N GLU A 101 -13.49 3.60 29.09
CA GLU A 101 -14.27 4.64 28.45
C GLU A 101 -13.40 5.40 27.43
N PHE A 102 -13.24 4.82 26.23
CA PHE A 102 -12.65 5.49 25.09
C PHE A 102 -13.58 6.67 24.80
N ARG A 103 -13.13 7.83 25.24
CA ARG A 103 -13.91 9.05 25.46
C ARG A 103 -14.70 9.44 24.20
N ALA A 104 -15.96 9.01 24.15
CA ALA A 104 -17.01 9.54 23.29
C ALA A 104 -16.98 11.08 23.10
N PRO A 105 -16.65 11.92 24.12
CA PRO A 105 -16.63 13.37 23.92
C PRO A 105 -15.60 13.87 22.89
N GLU A 106 -14.55 13.10 22.56
CA GLU A 106 -13.56 13.55 21.58
C GLU A 106 -14.07 13.40 20.14
N VAL A 107 -14.79 12.31 19.85
CA VAL A 107 -15.47 12.09 18.57
C VAL A 107 -16.54 13.17 18.36
N ASP A 108 -17.35 13.46 19.38
CA ASP A 108 -18.37 14.50 19.30
C ASP A 108 -17.78 15.89 19.08
N ARG A 109 -16.61 16.18 19.67
CA ARG A 109 -15.89 17.44 19.46
C ARG A 109 -15.33 17.56 18.05
N VAL A 110 -14.80 16.48 17.48
CA VAL A 110 -14.32 16.44 16.08
C VAL A 110 -15.50 16.62 15.12
N LEU A 111 -16.60 15.90 15.35
CA LEU A 111 -17.82 16.01 14.55
C LEU A 111 -18.44 17.41 14.63
N ALA A 112 -18.46 18.03 15.81
CA ALA A 112 -18.92 19.40 15.97
C ALA A 112 -18.04 20.40 15.23
N LYS A 113 -16.72 20.21 15.24
CA LYS A 113 -15.77 21.06 14.49
C LYS A 113 -15.95 20.90 12.98
N TRP A 114 -16.10 19.68 12.48
CA TRP A 114 -16.40 19.42 11.06
C TRP A 114 -17.70 20.08 10.61
N ARG A 115 -18.79 19.93 11.39
CA ARG A 115 -20.07 20.60 11.11
C ARG A 115 -20.02 22.13 11.21
N SER A 116 -19.04 22.70 11.91
CA SER A 116 -18.78 24.13 11.91
C SER A 116 -18.12 24.56 10.60
N LEU A 117 -17.09 23.82 10.16
CA LEU A 117 -16.39 24.09 8.91
C LEU A 117 -17.30 23.98 7.68
N ASP A 118 -18.18 22.98 7.65
CA ASP A 118 -19.16 22.81 6.56
C ASP A 118 -20.21 23.94 6.51
N ARG A 119 -20.46 24.63 7.64
CA ARG A 119 -21.36 25.80 7.67
C ARG A 119 -20.70 27.06 7.16
N ASP A 120 -19.41 27.23 7.44
CA ASP A 120 -18.64 28.41 7.04
C ASP A 120 -18.19 28.33 5.57
N ALA A 121 -18.10 27.12 5.00
CA ALA A 121 -17.79 26.87 3.61
C ALA A 121 -18.84 25.93 2.99
N PRO A 122 -20.01 26.45 2.53
CA PRO A 122 -20.95 25.61 1.80
C PRO A 122 -20.22 24.96 0.61
N PRO A 123 -20.47 23.66 0.33
CA PRO A 123 -19.85 23.01 -0.81
C PRO A 123 -20.18 23.84 -2.05
N LEU A 124 -19.13 24.30 -2.73
CA LEU A 124 -19.26 25.00 -4.00
C LEU A 124 -20.18 24.17 -4.91
N PRO A 125 -21.09 24.81 -5.66
CA PRO A 125 -21.98 24.08 -6.56
C PRO A 125 -21.16 23.12 -7.43
N PRO A 126 -21.65 21.88 -7.66
CA PRO A 126 -20.93 20.87 -8.44
C PRO A 126 -20.59 21.46 -9.82
N GLY A 127 -19.32 21.82 -10.01
CA GLY A 127 -18.83 22.54 -11.19
C GLY A 127 -17.81 23.65 -10.91
N GLU A 128 -17.80 24.24 -9.71
CA GLU A 128 -16.84 25.32 -9.35
C GLU A 128 -15.56 24.81 -8.66
N PHE A 129 -15.50 23.54 -8.30
CA PHE A 129 -14.27 22.92 -7.81
C PHE A 129 -13.34 22.62 -9.00
N LEU A 130 -12.66 23.65 -9.47
CA LEU A 130 -11.47 23.48 -10.30
C LEU A 130 -10.39 22.88 -9.39
N VAL A 131 -10.39 21.55 -9.24
CA VAL A 131 -9.14 20.86 -8.90
C VAL A 131 -8.15 21.34 -9.94
N PRO A 132 -7.04 22.00 -9.57
CA PRO A 132 -6.01 22.32 -10.52
C PRO A 132 -5.56 20.98 -11.08
N ARG A 133 -6.09 20.62 -12.25
CA ARG A 133 -5.67 19.42 -12.95
C ARG A 133 -4.22 19.74 -13.26
N PRO A 134 -3.23 19.02 -12.68
CA PRO A 134 -1.86 19.23 -13.09
C PRO A 134 -1.86 19.17 -14.62
N PRO A 135 -1.23 20.14 -15.30
CA PRO A 135 -1.25 20.19 -16.75
C PRO A 135 -0.89 18.79 -17.21
N ALA A 136 -1.78 18.15 -17.98
CA ALA A 136 -1.56 16.78 -18.40
C ALA A 136 -0.23 16.80 -19.15
N SER A 137 0.83 16.26 -18.51
CA SER A 137 2.18 16.27 -19.05
C SER A 137 2.11 15.69 -20.45
N GLN A 138 2.26 16.56 -21.45
CA GLN A 138 2.12 16.19 -22.86
C GLN A 138 3.22 15.20 -23.25
N ALA A 139 4.33 15.18 -22.50
CA ALA A 139 5.43 14.22 -22.64
C ALA A 139 4.95 12.76 -22.59
N GLY A 140 3.96 12.44 -21.74
CA GLY A 140 3.43 11.08 -21.63
C GLY A 140 2.56 10.62 -22.81
N ASN A 141 2.09 11.54 -23.64
CA ASN A 141 1.19 11.26 -24.77
C ASN A 141 1.90 11.24 -26.13
N ARG A 142 3.23 11.37 -26.18
CA ARG A 142 3.98 11.18 -27.44
C ARG A 142 3.81 9.75 -27.95
N ALA A 143 3.71 9.62 -29.27
CA ALA A 143 3.59 8.33 -29.94
C ALA A 143 4.84 7.49 -29.68
N LEU A 144 4.66 6.18 -29.48
CA LEU A 144 5.77 5.26 -29.20
C LEU A 144 6.86 5.25 -30.29
N GLU A 145 6.45 5.46 -31.54
CA GLU A 145 7.33 5.46 -32.71
C GLU A 145 8.31 6.65 -32.74
N GLU A 146 7.93 7.79 -32.14
CA GLU A 146 8.74 9.02 -32.19
C GLU A 146 9.90 9.00 -31.18
N VAL A 147 9.79 8.21 -30.12
CA VAL A 147 10.69 8.29 -28.95
C VAL A 147 11.94 7.42 -29.12
N GLY A 148 11.92 6.44 -30.03
CA GLY A 148 13.10 5.63 -30.34
C GLY A 148 13.63 4.81 -29.15
N ILE A 149 12.73 4.16 -28.40
CA ILE A 149 13.11 3.37 -27.22
C ILE A 149 13.98 2.17 -27.61
N GLU A 150 15.11 1.98 -26.94
CA GLU A 150 16.00 0.83 -27.17
C GLU A 150 15.24 -0.51 -27.00
N GLY A 151 15.22 -1.33 -28.04
CA GLY A 151 14.58 -2.66 -28.04
C GLY A 151 13.09 -2.65 -28.34
N LEU A 152 12.51 -1.49 -28.66
CA LEU A 152 11.20 -1.35 -29.31
C LEU A 152 11.41 -1.29 -30.83
N ASP A 153 11.28 -2.43 -31.50
CA ASP A 153 11.29 -2.49 -32.96
C ASP A 153 9.93 -2.08 -33.55
N THR A 154 9.89 -1.83 -34.86
CA THR A 154 8.68 -1.38 -35.56
C THR A 154 7.55 -2.41 -35.47
N ASP A 155 7.88 -3.70 -35.58
CA ASP A 155 6.91 -4.80 -35.47
C ASP A 155 6.27 -4.83 -34.07
N LEU A 156 7.07 -4.62 -33.01
CA LEU A 156 6.57 -4.58 -31.64
C LEU A 156 5.74 -3.32 -31.37
N ALA A 157 6.11 -2.18 -31.97
CA ALA A 157 5.31 -0.96 -31.90
C ALA A 157 3.94 -1.13 -32.56
N GLU A 158 3.88 -1.78 -33.73
CA GLU A 158 2.62 -2.10 -34.41
C GLU A 158 1.72 -3.00 -33.55
N ARG A 159 2.28 -4.07 -32.98
CA ARG A 159 1.54 -4.96 -32.07
C ARG A 159 1.04 -4.26 -30.81
N LEU A 160 1.81 -3.32 -30.24
CA LEU A 160 1.34 -2.50 -29.12
C LEU A 160 0.19 -1.58 -29.55
N SER A 161 0.22 -1.06 -30.77
CA SER A 161 -0.86 -0.23 -31.32
C SER A 161 -2.16 -1.02 -31.51
N GLU A 162 -2.07 -2.28 -31.94
CA GLU A 162 -3.22 -3.20 -32.04
C GLU A 162 -3.87 -3.47 -30.67
N LEU A 163 -3.07 -3.45 -29.59
CA LEU A 163 -3.53 -3.55 -28.21
C LEU A 163 -4.06 -2.21 -27.65
N GLY A 164 -4.09 -1.15 -28.45
CA GLY A 164 -4.53 0.19 -28.05
C GLY A 164 -3.50 0.97 -27.23
N ILE A 165 -2.26 0.51 -27.17
CA ILE A 165 -1.16 1.15 -26.43
C ILE A 165 -0.40 2.04 -27.40
N LEU A 166 -0.81 3.31 -27.49
CA LEU A 166 -0.29 4.27 -28.47
C LEU A 166 0.78 5.23 -27.91
N SER A 167 1.00 5.24 -26.59
CA SER A 167 1.87 6.21 -25.92
C SER A 167 2.78 5.60 -24.87
N LEU A 168 3.85 6.33 -24.50
CA LEU A 168 4.75 5.95 -23.41
C LEU A 168 4.01 5.71 -22.10
N ARG A 169 3.05 6.59 -21.77
CA ARG A 169 2.21 6.44 -20.58
C ARG A 169 1.37 5.16 -20.65
N GLY A 170 0.76 4.88 -21.80
CA GLY A 170 0.00 3.65 -22.01
C GLY A 170 0.86 2.41 -21.77
N LEU A 171 2.08 2.39 -22.31
CA LEU A 171 3.01 1.26 -22.14
C LEU A 171 3.44 1.09 -20.67
N ARG A 172 3.72 2.19 -19.97
CA ARG A 172 4.09 2.20 -18.56
C ARG A 172 2.96 1.69 -17.65
N ASP A 173 1.73 2.14 -17.89
CA ASP A 173 0.57 1.89 -17.03
C ASP A 173 -0.11 0.55 -17.33
N ALA A 174 0.18 -0.07 -18.46
CA ALA A 174 -0.33 -1.38 -18.82
C ALA A 174 0.11 -2.49 -17.84
N VAL A 175 -0.77 -3.47 -17.62
CA VAL A 175 -0.51 -4.60 -16.72
C VAL A 175 0.56 -5.51 -17.34
N THR A 176 1.70 -5.66 -16.65
CA THR A 176 2.87 -6.38 -17.18
C THR A 176 2.57 -7.83 -17.56
N VAL A 177 1.71 -8.52 -16.82
CA VAL A 177 1.38 -9.94 -17.07
C VAL A 177 0.55 -10.09 -18.34
N ASP A 178 -0.44 -9.22 -18.55
CA ASP A 178 -1.26 -9.22 -19.76
C ASP A 178 -0.41 -8.88 -20.98
N LEU A 179 0.45 -7.85 -20.88
CA LEU A 179 1.40 -7.51 -21.93
C LEU A 179 2.34 -8.67 -22.29
N ALA A 180 2.89 -9.36 -21.31
CA ALA A 180 3.78 -10.50 -21.54
C ALA A 180 3.08 -11.65 -22.27
N ARG A 181 1.83 -11.92 -21.90
CA ARG A 181 0.99 -12.94 -22.55
C ARG A 181 0.64 -12.53 -23.99
N ASP A 182 0.12 -11.32 -24.18
CA ASP A 182 -0.47 -10.89 -25.45
C ASP A 182 0.63 -10.58 -26.49
N LEU A 183 1.80 -10.11 -26.04
CA LEU A 183 2.97 -9.92 -26.92
C LEU A 183 3.82 -11.18 -27.07
N ALA A 184 3.52 -12.26 -26.35
CA ALA A 184 4.35 -13.47 -26.28
C ALA A 184 5.83 -13.17 -25.97
N LEU A 185 6.07 -12.22 -25.06
CA LEU A 185 7.41 -11.81 -24.64
C LEU A 185 7.72 -12.30 -23.22
N PRO A 186 8.99 -12.60 -22.90
CA PRO A 186 9.38 -12.87 -21.52
C PRO A 186 9.05 -11.69 -20.60
N PHE A 187 8.55 -11.98 -19.39
CA PHE A 187 8.19 -10.96 -18.39
C PHE A 187 9.31 -9.94 -18.13
N THR A 188 10.56 -10.41 -18.09
CA THR A 188 11.74 -9.55 -17.90
C THR A 188 11.93 -8.54 -19.03
N ARG A 189 11.61 -8.90 -20.27
CA ARG A 189 11.69 -8.02 -21.44
C ARG A 189 10.60 -6.96 -21.38
N VAL A 190 9.37 -7.33 -21.02
CA VAL A 190 8.26 -6.37 -20.83
C VAL A 190 8.58 -5.39 -19.70
N ARG A 191 9.06 -5.87 -18.55
CA ARG A 191 9.50 -5.00 -17.45
C ARG A 191 10.59 -4.02 -17.88
N ARG A 192 11.55 -4.48 -18.68
CA ARG A 192 12.61 -3.61 -19.23
C ARG A 192 12.00 -2.53 -20.14
N LEU A 193 11.07 -2.86 -21.03
CA LEU A 193 10.39 -1.88 -21.89
C LEU A 193 9.61 -0.85 -21.08
N GLN A 194 8.88 -1.27 -20.04
CA GLN A 194 8.15 -0.35 -19.16
C GLN A 194 9.09 0.58 -18.39
N PHE A 195 10.23 0.06 -17.95
CA PHE A 195 11.27 0.87 -17.32
C PHE A 195 11.86 1.91 -18.28
N LEU A 196 12.18 1.51 -19.51
CA LEU A 196 12.70 2.43 -20.53
C LEU A 196 11.67 3.49 -20.92
N ALA A 197 10.38 3.10 -21.04
CA ALA A 197 9.30 4.06 -21.29
C ALA A 197 9.16 5.09 -20.16
N LYS A 198 9.25 4.64 -18.90
CA LYS A 198 9.26 5.55 -17.74
C LYS A 198 10.44 6.53 -17.81
N ARG A 199 11.65 6.02 -18.08
CA ARG A 199 12.85 6.85 -18.17
C ARG A 199 12.76 7.86 -19.32
N ALA A 200 12.27 7.45 -20.49
CA ALA A 200 12.07 8.36 -21.62
C ALA A 200 11.04 9.46 -21.30
N MET A 201 10.00 9.17 -20.50
CA MET A 201 9.08 10.20 -20.02
C MET A 201 9.78 11.22 -19.12
N GLU A 202 10.66 10.78 -18.21
CA GLU A 202 11.43 11.67 -17.33
C GLU A 202 12.39 12.56 -18.14
N GLU A 203 13.11 12.00 -19.12
CA GLU A 203 13.99 12.75 -20.02
C GLU A 203 13.20 13.80 -20.84
N LEU A 204 12.01 13.46 -21.34
CA LEU A 204 11.14 14.40 -22.06
C LEU A 204 10.56 15.50 -21.17
N GLU A 205 10.29 15.20 -19.89
CA GLU A 205 9.83 16.20 -18.91
C GLU A 205 10.94 17.18 -18.54
N GLU A 206 12.20 16.72 -18.50
CA GLU A 206 13.38 17.59 -18.31
C GLU A 206 13.69 18.46 -19.54
N GLU A 207 13.49 17.93 -20.75
CA GLU A 207 13.76 18.64 -22.01
C GLU A 207 12.75 19.73 -22.34
N LEU A 208 11.51 19.62 -21.87
CA LEU A 208 10.55 20.71 -22.01
C LEU A 208 11.10 21.86 -21.16
N PRO A 209 11.63 22.94 -21.77
CA PRO A 209 11.98 24.11 -21.00
C PRO A 209 10.70 24.46 -20.26
N VAL A 210 10.77 24.50 -18.93
CA VAL A 210 9.76 25.20 -18.15
C VAL A 210 9.72 26.55 -18.82
N GLU A 211 8.70 26.80 -19.66
CA GLU A 211 8.40 28.13 -20.18
C GLU A 211 8.01 28.90 -18.93
N SER A 212 9.06 29.34 -18.26
CA SER A 212 9.09 29.94 -16.96
C SER A 212 8.39 31.26 -17.13
N GLU A 213 7.11 31.26 -16.79
CA GLU A 213 6.40 32.36 -16.14
C GLU A 213 6.62 33.76 -16.74
N ALA A 214 6.94 33.88 -18.03
CA ALA A 214 7.21 35.16 -18.67
C ALA A 214 5.92 35.93 -19.01
N SER A 215 4.73 35.35 -18.78
CA SER A 215 3.47 35.89 -19.30
C SER A 215 2.38 36.21 -18.26
N THR A 216 2.72 36.37 -16.97
CA THR A 216 1.80 36.99 -16.00
C THR A 216 2.50 37.85 -14.96
N ARG A 217 3.39 38.75 -15.39
CA ARG A 217 3.34 40.11 -14.81
C ARG A 217 2.19 40.83 -15.51
N LEU A 218 0.96 40.51 -15.09
CA LEU A 218 -0.17 41.38 -15.32
C LEU A 218 0.19 42.70 -14.64
N ASP A 219 0.46 43.69 -15.49
CA ASP A 219 0.57 45.10 -15.15
C ASP A 219 -0.46 45.46 -14.08
N THR A 220 0.03 45.73 -12.87
CA THR A 220 -0.67 46.48 -11.82
C THR A 220 -0.77 47.95 -12.20
N ALA A 221 -1.23 48.25 -13.42
CA ALA A 221 -1.38 49.61 -13.93
C ALA A 221 -2.86 49.91 -14.19
N GLY A 222 -3.54 50.36 -13.14
CA GLY A 222 -4.76 51.16 -13.23
C GLY A 222 -5.55 51.22 -11.93
N PRO A 223 -6.33 52.27 -11.64
CA PRO A 223 -6.27 53.66 -12.09
C PRO A 223 -6.45 54.62 -10.89
N PHE A 224 -5.41 54.85 -10.10
CA PHE A 224 -5.43 55.86 -9.02
C PHE A 224 -4.17 56.72 -9.09
N ALA A 225 -4.05 57.48 -10.17
CA ALA A 225 -3.13 58.60 -10.31
C ALA A 225 -3.86 59.75 -11.00
#